data_AF-A0A564Z8W0-F1
#
_entry.id   AF-A0A564Z8W0-F1
#
_cell.length_a   1.000
_cell.length_b   1.000
_cell.length_c   1.000
_cell.angle_alpha   90.00
_cell.angle_beta   90.00
_cell.angle_gamma   90.00
#
_symmetry.space_group_name_H-M   'P 1'
#
loop_
_entity.id
_entity.type
_entity.pdbx_description
1 polymer ?
#
loop_
_entity_poly.entity_id
_entity_poly.type
_entity_poly.pdbx_seq_one_letter_code
_entity_poly.pdbx_strand_id
1 'polypeptide(L)'
;MANSYPAVCADIIGSAIRGMGFTWASSPVSTELEYVVTNWLAKMLGLPDFYLHSPNGGGGVVNTTCSEQTIITMMAARNKSISKYISANPGTNKFEAFSKLVCYTSVQAHHSIERAGLLNL
;
A
#
# COMPACT_ATOMS: atom_id res chain seq x y z
N MET A 1 -10.51 -15.25 -4.84
CA MET A 1 -10.71 -16.19 -5.96
C MET A 1 -11.41 -15.45 -7.07
N ALA A 2 -10.94 -15.61 -8.30
CA ALA A 2 -11.55 -15.02 -9.48
C ALA A 2 -12.95 -15.64 -9.70
N ASN A 3 -14.00 -14.87 -9.43
CA ASN A 3 -15.39 -15.35 -9.51
C ASN A 3 -16.10 -14.95 -10.81
N SER A 4 -15.36 -14.42 -11.79
CA SER A 4 -15.88 -14.06 -13.11
C SER A 4 -15.05 -14.71 -14.21
N TYR A 5 -15.70 -15.08 -15.32
CA TYR A 5 -15.03 -15.64 -16.50
C TYR A 5 -13.79 -14.86 -16.96
N PRO A 6 -13.84 -13.51 -17.12
CA PRO A 6 -12.66 -12.76 -17.52
C PRO A 6 -11.53 -12.81 -16.48
N ALA A 7 -11.86 -12.82 -15.18
CA ALA A 7 -10.85 -12.93 -14.14
C ALA A 7 -10.16 -14.30 -14.12
N VAL A 8 -10.93 -15.39 -14.37
CA VAL A 8 -10.37 -16.75 -14.48
C VAL A 8 -9.44 -16.86 -15.70
N CYS A 9 -9.85 -16.33 -16.87
CA CYS A 9 -9.00 -16.32 -18.05
C CYS A 9 -7.71 -15.50 -17.83
N ALA A 10 -7.81 -14.34 -17.18
CA ALA A 10 -6.66 -13.52 -16.84
C ALA A 10 -5.69 -14.24 -15.89
N ASP A 11 -6.21 -14.97 -14.90
CA ASP A 11 -5.40 -15.76 -13.96
C ASP A 11 -4.66 -16.93 -14.65
N ILE A 12 -5.32 -17.63 -15.59
CA ILE A 12 -4.70 -18.67 -16.41
C ILE A 12 -3.55 -18.09 -17.25
N ILE A 13 -3.78 -16.95 -17.90
CA ILE A 13 -2.76 -16.30 -18.75
C ILE A 13 -1.60 -15.78 -17.88
N GLY A 14 -1.88 -15.10 -16.77
CA GLY A 14 -0.86 -14.61 -15.85
C GLY A 14 0.02 -15.74 -15.30
N SER A 15 -0.62 -16.85 -14.92
CA SER A 15 0.06 -18.07 -14.47
C SER A 15 0.90 -18.76 -15.56
N ALA A 16 0.56 -18.58 -16.84
CA ALA A 16 1.35 -19.08 -17.96
C ALA A 16 2.57 -18.20 -18.25
N ILE A 17 2.43 -16.87 -18.14
CA ILE A 17 3.53 -15.91 -18.36
C ILE A 17 4.60 -16.05 -17.27
N ARG A 18 4.20 -16.27 -16.01
CA ARG A 18 5.10 -16.44 -14.84
C ARG A 18 6.12 -15.30 -14.69
N GLY A 19 5.76 -14.09 -15.10
CA GLY A 19 6.61 -12.90 -14.91
C GLY A 19 6.66 -12.53 -13.43
N MET A 20 7.86 -12.49 -12.84
CA MET A 20 8.04 -11.98 -11.48
C MET A 20 8.45 -10.51 -11.55
N GLY A 21 7.55 -9.60 -11.20
CA GLY A 21 7.73 -8.15 -11.33
C GLY A 21 8.38 -7.48 -10.11
N PHE A 22 9.44 -8.05 -9.54
CA PHE A 22 10.10 -7.43 -8.37
C PHE A 22 10.82 -6.12 -8.73
N THR A 23 11.26 -6.00 -9.97
CA THR A 23 11.83 -4.79 -10.56
C THR A 23 11.21 -4.54 -11.93
N TRP A 24 11.21 -3.30 -12.39
CA TRP A 24 10.74 -2.98 -13.75
C TRP A 24 11.47 -3.81 -14.81
N ALA A 25 12.79 -3.97 -14.71
CA ALA A 25 13.58 -4.73 -15.67
C ALA A 25 13.22 -6.23 -15.72
N SER A 26 12.71 -6.81 -14.63
CA SER A 26 12.33 -8.22 -14.58
C SER A 26 11.01 -8.53 -15.29
N SER A 27 10.07 -7.58 -15.32
CA SER A 27 8.83 -7.71 -16.08
C SER A 27 8.20 -6.33 -16.32
N PRO A 28 8.64 -5.58 -17.35
CA PRO A 28 8.13 -4.23 -17.63
C PRO A 28 6.61 -4.22 -17.81
N VAL A 29 6.09 -5.23 -18.52
CA VAL A 29 4.67 -5.40 -18.80
C VAL A 29 3.85 -5.52 -17.52
N SER A 30 4.34 -6.24 -16.50
CA SER A 30 3.59 -6.40 -15.25
C SER A 30 3.45 -5.07 -14.52
N THR A 31 4.54 -4.30 -14.42
CA THR A 31 4.55 -3.00 -13.75
C THR A 31 3.74 -1.94 -14.51
N GLU A 32 3.87 -1.87 -15.84
CA GLU A 32 3.14 -0.90 -16.66
C GLU A 32 1.64 -1.20 -16.75
N LEU A 33 1.26 -2.48 -16.80
CA LEU A 33 -0.14 -2.87 -16.78
C LEU A 33 -0.80 -2.49 -15.45
N GLU A 34 -0.13 -2.74 -14.33
CA GLU A 34 -0.61 -2.35 -13.00
C GLU A 34 -0.81 -0.84 -12.89
N TYR A 35 0.15 -0.05 -13.39
CA TYR A 35 0.07 1.42 -13.44
C TYR A 35 -1.20 1.90 -14.17
N VAL A 36 -1.50 1.33 -15.34
CA VAL A 36 -2.65 1.75 -16.15
C VAL A 36 -3.97 1.32 -15.52
N VAL A 37 -4.06 0.08 -15.06
CA VAL A 37 -5.30 -0.49 -14.51
C VAL A 37 -5.68 0.18 -13.18
N THR A 38 -4.71 0.48 -12.32
CA THR A 38 -4.96 1.21 -11.07
C THR A 38 -5.40 2.65 -11.31
N ASN A 39 -4.86 3.33 -12.33
CA ASN A 39 -5.38 4.64 -12.76
C ASN A 39 -6.82 4.56 -13.29
N TRP A 40 -7.16 3.53 -14.05
CA TRP A 40 -8.54 3.31 -14.49
C TRP A 40 -9.47 3.10 -13.30
N LEU A 41 -9.06 2.29 -12.32
CA LEU A 41 -9.83 2.05 -11.10
C LEU A 41 -10.04 3.34 -10.30
N ALA A 42 -8.99 4.13 -10.10
CA ALA A 42 -9.08 5.40 -9.38
C ALA A 42 -10.05 6.38 -10.06
N LYS A 43 -10.03 6.45 -11.40
CA LYS A 43 -10.98 7.24 -12.18
C LYS A 43 -12.41 6.72 -12.08
N MET A 44 -12.62 5.41 -12.13
CA MET A 44 -13.95 4.80 -11.97
C MET A 44 -14.56 5.06 -10.58
N LEU A 45 -13.72 5.13 -9.55
CA LEU A 45 -14.13 5.48 -8.18
C LEU A 45 -14.30 6.99 -7.95
N GLY A 46 -13.98 7.83 -8.93
CA GLY A 46 -14.04 9.29 -8.80
C GLY A 46 -13.04 9.85 -7.79
N LEU A 47 -11.89 9.19 -7.60
CA LEU A 47 -10.85 9.66 -6.68
C LEU A 47 -10.17 10.93 -7.21
N PRO A 48 -9.72 11.83 -6.32
CA PRO A 48 -8.93 12.99 -6.71
C PRO A 48 -7.67 12.65 -7.51
N ASP A 49 -7.24 13.56 -8.40
CA ASP A 49 -6.12 13.34 -9.32
C ASP A 49 -4.79 13.04 -8.64
N PHE A 50 -4.58 13.45 -7.38
CA PHE A 50 -3.36 13.14 -6.64
C PHE A 50 -3.22 11.66 -6.25
N TYR A 51 -4.28 10.85 -6.41
CA TYR A 51 -4.21 9.39 -6.31
C TYR A 51 -3.82 8.72 -7.63
N LEU A 52 -3.92 9.43 -8.74
CA LEU A 52 -3.46 8.92 -10.03
C LEU A 52 -1.94 8.89 -10.05
N HIS A 53 -1.39 7.90 -10.75
CA HIS A 53 0.02 7.91 -11.05
C HIS A 53 0.33 9.10 -11.94
N SER A 54 1.25 9.95 -11.49
CA SER A 54 1.72 11.13 -12.21
C SER A 54 3.22 11.34 -12.01
N PRO A 55 3.90 12.09 -12.90
CA PRO A 55 5.29 12.48 -12.69
C PRO A 55 5.53 13.27 -11.39
N ASN A 56 4.48 13.92 -10.85
CA ASN A 56 4.54 14.75 -9.65
C ASN A 56 4.27 13.95 -8.35
N GLY A 57 4.13 12.63 -8.44
CA GLY A 57 3.83 11.73 -7.33
C GLY A 57 2.40 11.19 -7.36
N GLY A 58 2.05 10.38 -6.36
CA GLY A 58 0.79 9.65 -6.28
C GLY A 58 0.89 8.23 -6.83
N GLY A 59 -0.26 7.57 -6.96
CA GLY A 59 -0.38 6.22 -7.50
C GLY A 59 -1.04 5.22 -6.55
N GLY A 60 -1.21 4.01 -7.07
CA GLY A 60 -1.87 2.89 -6.43
C GLY A 60 -1.14 1.60 -6.77
N VAL A 61 -1.16 0.66 -5.83
CA VAL A 61 -0.47 -0.63 -5.97
C VAL A 61 -1.43 -1.75 -5.59
N VAL A 62 -1.44 -2.80 -6.41
CA VAL A 62 -2.22 -4.01 -6.19
C VAL A 62 -1.49 -4.87 -5.17
N ASN A 63 -2.23 -5.33 -4.17
CA ASN A 63 -1.69 -6.22 -3.17
C ASN A 63 -2.66 -7.35 -2.89
N THR A 64 -2.14 -8.41 -2.27
CA THR A 64 -2.90 -9.63 -2.01
C THR A 64 -4.10 -9.37 -1.11
N THR A 65 -3.93 -8.55 -0.07
CA THR A 65 -5.01 -8.27 0.89
C THR A 65 -5.06 -6.83 1.39
N CYS A 66 -6.24 -6.41 1.84
CA CYS A 66 -6.42 -5.14 2.56
C CYS A 66 -5.68 -5.12 3.92
N SER A 67 -5.49 -6.28 4.55
CA SER A 67 -4.77 -6.40 5.82
C SER A 67 -3.29 -6.05 5.68
N GLU A 68 -2.63 -6.53 4.62
CA GLU A 68 -1.26 -6.12 4.29
C GLU A 68 -1.16 -4.61 4.07
N GLN A 69 -2.16 -4.02 3.41
CA GLN A 69 -2.18 -2.57 3.15
C GLN A 69 -2.35 -1.74 4.39
N THR A 70 -3.10 -2.25 5.36
CA THR A 70 -3.21 -1.62 6.68
C THR A 70 -1.84 -1.61 7.37
N ILE A 71 -1.09 -2.72 7.32
CA ILE A 71 0.25 -2.82 7.91
C ILE A 71 1.23 -1.87 7.21
N ILE A 72 1.28 -1.89 5.88
CA ILE A 72 2.19 -1.05 5.08
C ILE A 72 1.91 0.44 5.32
N THR A 73 0.64 0.83 5.32
CA THR A 73 0.23 2.22 5.57
C THR A 73 0.62 2.67 6.97
N MET A 74 0.39 1.82 7.98
CA MET A 74 0.75 2.12 9.37
C MET A 74 2.27 2.23 9.56
N MET A 75 3.04 1.35 8.92
CA MET A 75 4.51 1.40 8.93
C MET A 75 5.04 2.70 8.29
N ALA A 76 4.48 3.10 7.15
CA ALA A 76 4.83 4.36 6.50
C ALA A 76 4.48 5.58 7.38
N ALA A 77 3.29 5.58 7.98
CA ALA A 77 2.84 6.64 8.88
C ALA A 77 3.72 6.74 10.14
N ARG A 78 4.10 5.60 10.75
CA ARG A 78 5.05 5.53 11.86
C ARG A 78 6.38 6.16 11.49
N ASN A 79 6.99 5.70 10.39
CA ASN A 79 8.31 6.18 9.97
C ASN A 79 8.30 7.69 9.73
N LYS A 80 7.26 8.19 9.04
CA LYS A 80 7.07 9.62 8.82
C LYS A 80 6.90 10.40 10.12
N SER A 81 6.15 9.87 11.09
CA SER A 81 5.90 10.52 12.38
C SER A 81 7.16 10.57 13.25
N ILE A 82 7.93 9.48 13.29
CA ILE A 82 9.22 9.41 13.99
C ILE A 82 10.20 10.42 13.38
N SER A 83 10.36 10.44 12.05
CA SER A 83 11.25 11.39 11.38
C SER A 83 10.86 12.83 11.69
N LYS A 84 9.56 13.14 11.68
CA LYS A 84 9.04 14.47 12.06
C LYS A 84 9.37 14.81 13.51
N TYR A 85 9.16 13.87 14.45
CA TYR A 85 9.43 14.10 15.86
C TYR A 85 10.91 14.36 16.14
N ILE A 86 11.81 13.58 15.55
CA ILE A 86 13.26 13.75 15.67
C ILE A 86 13.71 15.08 15.06
N SER A 87 13.15 15.47 13.91
CA SER A 87 13.47 16.77 13.30
C SER A 87 13.07 17.97 14.16
N ALA A 88 11.99 17.84 14.94
CA ALA A 88 11.52 18.88 15.85
C ALA A 88 12.25 18.86 17.20
N ASN A 89 12.84 17.73 17.59
CA ASN A 89 13.56 17.55 18.86
C ASN A 89 14.94 16.94 18.57
N PRO A 90 15.94 17.77 18.21
CA PRO A 90 17.29 17.28 17.96
C PRO A 90 17.87 16.65 19.24
N GLY A 91 18.38 15.42 19.13
CA GLY A 91 18.99 14.68 20.25
C GLY A 91 18.09 13.61 20.88
N THR A 92 16.83 13.49 20.46
CA THR A 92 15.94 12.43 20.95
C THR A 92 16.19 11.10 20.23
N ASN A 93 16.11 10.00 20.98
CA ASN A 93 16.28 8.66 20.41
C ASN A 93 15.01 8.20 19.67
N LYS A 94 15.18 7.41 18.61
CA LYS A 94 14.07 6.80 17.85
C LYS A 94 13.13 5.99 18.73
N PHE A 95 13.66 5.31 19.75
CA PHE A 95 12.86 4.53 20.70
C PHE A 95 11.94 5.39 21.57
N GLU A 96 12.36 6.60 21.94
CA GLU A 96 11.53 7.51 22.71
C GLU A 96 10.41 8.10 21.85
N ALA A 97 10.71 8.43 20.59
CA ALA A 97 9.68 8.83 19.63
C ALA A 97 8.66 7.69 19.41
N PHE A 98 9.14 6.45 19.38
CA PHE A 98 8.33 5.26 19.16
C PHE A 98 7.38 4.97 20.32
N SER A 99 7.84 5.05 21.57
CA SER A 99 7.01 4.80 22.76
C SER A 99 5.88 5.81 22.96
N LYS A 100 5.94 6.95 22.27
CA LYS A 100 4.92 8.02 22.30
C LYS A 100 3.87 7.89 21.20
N LEU A 101 3.97 6.91 20.30
CA LEU A 101 3.03 6.75 19.21
C LEU A 101 1.70 6.15 19.71
N VAL A 102 0.61 6.73 19.22
CA VAL A 102 -0.75 6.24 19.47
C VAL A 102 -1.51 6.22 18.15
N CYS A 103 -2.25 5.15 17.90
CA CYS A 103 -3.14 5.03 16.75
C CYS A 103 -4.60 5.02 17.23
N TYR A 104 -5.49 5.57 16.41
CA TYR A 104 -6.92 5.59 16.66
C TYR A 104 -7.66 4.85 15.55
N THR A 105 -8.71 4.14 15.93
CA THR A 105 -9.59 3.43 15.00
C THR A 105 -11.02 3.42 15.52
N SER A 106 -11.97 3.10 14.64
CA SER A 106 -13.37 2.86 15.03
C SER A 106 -13.51 1.56 15.81
N VAL A 107 -14.48 1.50 16.72
CA VAL A 107 -14.86 0.26 17.43
C VAL A 107 -15.39 -0.82 16.46
N GLN A 108 -15.91 -0.41 15.30
CA GLN A 108 -16.40 -1.32 14.25
C GLN A 108 -15.33 -1.66 13.20
N ALA A 109 -14.09 -1.25 13.42
CA ALA A 109 -13.05 -1.48 12.44
C ALA A 109 -12.68 -2.96 12.34
N HIS A 110 -12.23 -3.37 11.15
CA HIS A 110 -11.78 -4.73 10.92
C HIS A 110 -10.57 -5.07 11.82
N HIS A 111 -10.52 -6.29 12.35
CA HIS A 111 -9.46 -6.77 13.25
C HIS A 111 -8.03 -6.65 12.65
N SER A 112 -7.91 -6.51 11.33
CA SER A 112 -6.62 -6.24 10.68
C SER A 112 -5.96 -4.96 11.18
N ILE A 113 -6.72 -3.97 11.64
CA ILE A 113 -6.16 -2.73 12.20
C ILE A 113 -5.50 -2.97 13.54
N GLU A 114 -6.14 -3.74 14.43
CA GLU A 114 -5.54 -4.15 15.71
C GLU A 114 -4.28 -4.98 15.48
N ARG A 115 -4.33 -5.95 14.57
CA ARG A 115 -3.15 -6.74 14.17
C ARG A 115 -2.03 -5.86 13.61
N ALA A 116 -2.36 -4.86 12.79
CA ALA A 116 -1.38 -3.92 12.29
C ALA A 116 -0.77 -3.07 13.41
N GLY A 117 -1.57 -2.68 14.41
CA GLY A 117 -1.11 -1.99 15.61
C GLY A 117 -0.08 -2.81 16.38
N LEU A 118 -0.39 -4.06 16.70
CA LEU A 118 0.50 -4.98 17.43
C LEU A 118 1.84 -5.25 16.73
N LEU A 119 1.88 -5.16 15.40
CA LEU A 119 3.10 -5.40 14.61
C LEU A 119 3.93 -4.13 14.37
N ASN A 120 3.29 -2.96 14.39
CA ASN A 120 3.93 -1.70 14.02
C ASN A 120 4.23 -0.77 15.20
N LEU A 121 3.51 -0.90 16.32
CA LEU A 121 3.68 -0.13 17.56
C LEU A 121 4.31 -1.01 18.64
#